data_AF-A0A949XYZ6-F1
#
_entry.id   AF-A0A949XYZ6-F1
#
_cell.length_a   1.000
_cell.length_b   1.000
_cell.length_c   1.000
_cell.angle_alpha   90.00
_cell.angle_beta   90.00
_cell.angle_gamma   90.00
#
_symmetry.space_group_name_H-M   'P 1'
#
loop_
_entity.id
_entity.type
_entity.pdbx_description
1 polymer ?
#
loop_
_entity_poly.entity_id
_entity_poly.type
_entity_poly.pdbx_seq_one_letter_code
_entity_poly.pdbx_strand_id
1 'polypeptide(L)'
;MFGVLPRRRGIPRPGPIRATRPAVEGLEDRVLLYSTTGGRWTYPERITYSIIPDGTSIGGIPSNLQQVLSTKPGWQQQIEKAAAVWEAAADINLVQVADDGLPIGTAGDQQGDPRFGDIRIGGMAQSGGQLAFTFVPPPQNGGTDAGDIFFNTSQLWQTNGTTYDLETVAIHEFGHALGLGESAIATADMYGSYSGVRQALASDDIAGIQSIYGARPPDTAGNNSYTRATDITPDINGAGQVSLPNLDINTSDDVDWYKVTAPTQTVGTMTVTMQSSNLSSLIPSVTVYNASLQVAGGSTGTNYGDTVSVTASGIQPGQVWYIKALAGTTGPGGVGAYGLLVNFGSSPQSAIAPPYTVVAAQPDQDPTTSLMRTGGMINEQFTPHQNHQNNQNADDAIGRITNGSLTGYGDAHSVGDPSGPSRDVGKGRGASESHDPGSPHQQEGIPANSQAARSATATLVHHHLGIPSREEVARLQAVDAALASRRSDRPLAMSPSPSRPQRGDPPRGHRSIAHAWA
;
A
#
# COMPACT_ATOMS: atom_id res chain seq x y z
N MET A 1 -68.34 -13.38 79.90
CA MET A 1 -66.91 -13.14 80.23
C MET A 1 -66.16 -14.43 79.95
N PHE A 2 -64.95 -14.47 79.39
CA PHE A 2 -64.03 -13.40 78.98
C PHE A 2 -63.82 -13.38 77.45
N GLY A 3 -63.16 -12.34 76.92
CA GLY A 3 -63.03 -12.09 75.48
C GLY A 3 -61.92 -12.90 74.78
N VAL A 4 -62.09 -13.09 73.47
CA VAL A 4 -61.08 -13.71 72.59
C VAL A 4 -59.93 -12.74 72.34
N LEU A 5 -58.72 -13.07 72.80
CA LEU A 5 -57.52 -12.29 72.52
C LEU A 5 -56.98 -12.59 71.10
N PRO A 6 -56.71 -11.58 70.25
CA PRO A 6 -56.17 -11.81 68.92
C PRO A 6 -54.71 -12.27 69.00
N ARG A 7 -54.37 -13.35 68.27
CA ARG A 7 -52.98 -13.80 68.10
C ARG A 7 -52.15 -12.69 67.44
N ARG A 8 -51.10 -12.22 68.10
CA ARG A 8 -50.08 -11.34 67.48
C ARG A 8 -49.48 -12.04 66.27
N ARG A 9 -49.51 -11.39 65.09
CA ARG A 9 -48.67 -11.82 63.95
C ARG A 9 -47.20 -11.65 64.34
N GLY A 10 -46.39 -12.67 64.06
CA GLY A 10 -44.94 -12.55 64.18
C GLY A 10 -44.38 -11.55 63.15
N ILE A 11 -43.34 -10.82 63.54
CA ILE A 11 -42.59 -9.94 62.62
C ILE A 11 -41.91 -10.83 61.57
N PRO A 12 -42.00 -10.52 60.26
CA PRO A 12 -41.26 -11.25 59.23
C PRO A 12 -39.76 -11.19 59.52
N ARG A 13 -39.07 -12.34 59.47
CA ARG A 13 -37.60 -12.35 59.50
C ARG A 13 -37.09 -11.62 58.25
N PRO A 14 -36.06 -10.74 58.35
CA PRO A 14 -35.42 -10.20 57.15
C PRO A 14 -34.89 -11.36 56.31
N GLY A 15 -35.08 -11.27 55.00
CA GLY A 15 -34.57 -12.28 54.06
C GLY A 15 -33.04 -12.33 54.07
N PRO A 16 -32.44 -13.46 53.63
CA PRO A 16 -30.98 -13.55 53.54
C PRO A 16 -30.44 -12.44 52.64
N ILE A 17 -29.46 -11.71 53.15
CA ILE A 17 -28.74 -10.69 52.39
C ILE A 17 -28.19 -11.37 51.12
N ARG A 18 -28.47 -10.80 49.95
CA ARG A 18 -27.87 -11.29 48.70
C ARG A 18 -26.36 -11.16 48.82
N ALA A 19 -25.67 -12.29 48.96
CA ALA A 19 -24.23 -12.33 48.79
C ALA A 19 -23.92 -11.86 47.36
N THR A 20 -23.25 -10.70 47.26
CA THR A 20 -22.73 -10.17 46.01
C THR A 20 -21.67 -11.14 45.51
N ARG A 21 -22.05 -12.04 44.61
CA ARG A 21 -21.09 -12.79 43.80
C ARG A 21 -20.27 -11.75 43.03
N PRO A 22 -18.93 -11.77 43.10
CA PRO A 22 -18.13 -11.05 42.13
C PRO A 22 -18.53 -11.54 40.75
N ALA A 23 -18.96 -10.62 39.87
CA ALA A 23 -18.93 -10.90 38.46
C ALA A 23 -17.45 -10.91 38.05
N VAL A 24 -17.04 -11.87 37.22
CA VAL A 24 -15.89 -11.64 36.35
C VAL A 24 -16.42 -10.73 35.25
N GLU A 25 -16.40 -9.43 35.51
CA GLU A 25 -16.37 -8.47 34.42
C GLU A 25 -15.09 -8.77 33.63
N GLY A 26 -15.23 -9.02 32.33
CA GLY A 26 -14.06 -9.09 31.48
C GLY A 26 -13.32 -7.77 31.60
N LEU A 27 -12.00 -7.84 31.84
CA LEU A 27 -11.16 -6.68 31.52
C LEU A 27 -11.44 -6.33 30.06
N GLU A 28 -11.47 -5.02 29.78
CA GLU A 28 -11.53 -4.50 28.41
C GLU A 28 -10.64 -5.32 27.47
N ASP A 29 -11.11 -5.67 26.27
CA ASP A 29 -10.27 -6.37 25.30
C ASP A 29 -9.10 -5.46 24.94
N ARG A 30 -7.97 -5.67 25.62
CA ARG A 30 -6.73 -4.95 25.41
C ARG A 30 -6.08 -5.48 24.15
N VAL A 31 -6.66 -5.04 23.02
CA VAL A 31 -6.03 -5.07 21.70
C VAL A 31 -4.62 -4.52 21.88
N LEU A 32 -3.63 -5.40 21.85
CA LEU A 32 -2.25 -4.99 21.58
C LEU A 32 -2.30 -4.36 20.19
N LEU A 33 -2.05 -3.05 20.13
CA LEU A 33 -1.93 -2.35 18.87
C LEU A 33 -0.76 -2.97 18.12
N TYR A 34 -1.07 -3.58 16.97
CA TYR A 34 -0.07 -4.17 16.10
C TYR A 34 0.98 -3.12 15.73
N SER A 35 2.26 -3.50 15.76
CA SER A 35 3.36 -2.58 15.43
C SER A 35 3.42 -2.34 13.92
N THR A 36 2.71 -1.34 13.41
CA THR A 36 2.84 -0.90 12.01
C THR A 36 4.05 0.01 11.83
N THR A 37 4.66 0.03 10.64
CA THR A 37 5.75 0.98 10.30
C THR A 37 5.24 2.40 10.06
N GLY A 38 3.91 2.57 10.00
CA GLY A 38 3.24 3.79 9.58
C GLY A 38 3.24 4.02 8.06
N GLY A 39 3.73 3.06 7.27
CA GLY A 39 3.72 3.10 5.81
C GLY A 39 2.54 2.34 5.20
N ARG A 40 2.14 2.73 3.99
CA ARG A 40 1.14 2.05 3.16
C ARG A 40 1.23 2.47 1.69
N TRP A 41 0.78 1.60 0.80
CA TRP A 41 0.57 1.95 -0.60
C TRP A 41 -0.61 2.93 -0.78
N THR A 42 -0.57 3.76 -1.83
CA THR A 42 -1.59 4.80 -2.04
C THR A 42 -2.87 4.22 -2.63
N TYR A 43 -2.71 3.32 -3.59
CA TYR A 43 -3.79 2.64 -4.29
C TYR A 43 -3.74 1.14 -3.98
N PRO A 44 -4.40 0.66 -2.91
CA PRO A 44 -4.39 -0.75 -2.54
C PRO A 44 -5.14 -1.64 -3.55
N GLU A 45 -6.02 -1.07 -4.38
CA GLU A 45 -6.80 -1.81 -5.38
C GLU A 45 -5.93 -2.51 -6.43
N ARG A 46 -4.66 -2.10 -6.60
CA ARG A 46 -3.63 -2.81 -7.36
C ARG A 46 -2.22 -2.37 -6.92
N ILE A 47 -1.62 -3.17 -6.04
CA ILE A 47 -0.19 -3.14 -5.71
C ILE A 47 0.50 -4.18 -6.60
N THR A 48 1.58 -3.82 -7.27
CA THR A 48 2.34 -4.71 -8.14
C THR A 48 3.63 -5.17 -7.49
N TYR A 49 4.08 -6.37 -7.85
CA TYR A 49 5.40 -6.86 -7.48
C TYR A 49 6.11 -7.49 -8.67
N SER A 50 7.44 -7.50 -8.68
CA SER A 50 8.24 -8.09 -9.75
C SER A 50 9.44 -8.85 -9.19
N ILE A 51 9.90 -9.88 -9.91
CA ILE A 51 11.13 -10.60 -9.56
C ILE A 51 12.24 -10.11 -10.48
N ILE A 52 13.23 -9.42 -9.93
CA ILE A 52 14.28 -8.76 -10.73
C ILE A 52 15.18 -9.78 -11.43
N PRO A 53 15.59 -9.57 -12.69
CA PRO A 53 16.57 -10.40 -13.38
C PRO A 53 17.88 -10.52 -12.59
N ASP A 54 18.52 -11.68 -12.64
CA ASP A 54 19.90 -11.81 -12.17
C ASP A 54 20.83 -10.85 -12.93
N GLY A 55 21.79 -10.27 -12.23
CA GLY A 55 22.63 -9.17 -12.74
C GLY A 55 22.07 -7.77 -12.48
N THR A 56 20.79 -7.61 -12.10
CA THR A 56 20.22 -6.32 -11.69
C THR A 56 21.00 -5.75 -10.51
N SER A 57 21.37 -4.46 -10.57
CA SER A 57 22.26 -3.84 -9.59
C SER A 57 21.53 -3.40 -8.31
N ILE A 58 21.83 -4.08 -7.21
CA ILE A 58 21.41 -3.75 -5.84
C ILE A 58 22.56 -2.98 -5.18
N GLY A 59 22.52 -1.64 -5.21
CA GLY A 59 23.58 -0.80 -4.64
C GLY A 59 24.98 -0.96 -5.27
N GLY A 60 25.09 -1.62 -6.43
CA GLY A 60 26.35 -1.99 -7.09
C GLY A 60 26.72 -3.48 -7.00
N ILE A 61 25.97 -4.29 -6.24
CA ILE A 61 26.10 -5.74 -6.16
C ILE A 61 25.04 -6.37 -7.10
N PRO A 62 25.39 -7.32 -7.99
CA PRO A 62 24.41 -7.95 -8.87
C PRO A 62 23.51 -8.92 -8.10
N SER A 63 22.21 -8.86 -8.38
CA SER A 63 21.25 -9.88 -7.94
C SER A 63 21.62 -11.27 -8.49
N ASN A 64 21.44 -12.32 -7.69
CA ASN A 64 21.64 -13.71 -8.11
C ASN A 64 20.57 -14.67 -7.52
N LEU A 65 19.39 -14.13 -7.19
CA LEU A 65 18.29 -14.89 -6.59
C LEU A 65 17.81 -16.03 -7.49
N GLN A 66 17.59 -15.75 -8.78
CA GLN A 66 16.97 -16.73 -9.69
C GLN A 66 17.94 -17.89 -9.95
N GLN A 67 19.24 -17.59 -10.09
CA GLN A 67 20.31 -18.58 -10.19
C GLN A 67 20.33 -19.51 -8.97
N VAL A 68 20.26 -18.96 -7.74
CA VAL A 68 20.29 -19.76 -6.51
C VAL A 68 19.02 -20.60 -6.33
N LEU A 69 17.85 -20.06 -6.66
CA LEU A 69 16.58 -20.76 -6.56
C LEU A 69 16.27 -21.68 -7.77
N SER A 70 17.01 -21.58 -8.87
CA SER A 70 16.77 -22.33 -10.13
C SER A 70 16.65 -23.85 -9.99
N THR A 71 17.22 -24.43 -8.93
CA THR A 71 17.17 -25.88 -8.64
C THR A 71 16.02 -26.29 -7.71
N LYS A 72 15.21 -25.33 -7.24
CA LYS A 72 14.13 -25.51 -6.27
C LYS A 72 12.78 -25.56 -7.00
N PRO A 73 12.06 -26.69 -7.02
CA PRO A 73 10.74 -26.76 -7.65
C PRO A 73 9.77 -25.73 -7.03
N GLY A 74 8.99 -25.06 -7.89
CA GLY A 74 7.93 -24.14 -7.47
C GLY A 74 8.38 -22.84 -6.78
N TRP A 75 9.66 -22.45 -6.82
CA TRP A 75 10.14 -21.30 -6.03
C TRP A 75 9.43 -19.97 -6.36
N GLN A 76 9.00 -19.74 -7.61
CA GLN A 76 8.21 -18.57 -7.98
C GLN A 76 6.80 -18.64 -7.36
N GLN A 77 6.16 -19.82 -7.40
CA GLN A 77 4.85 -20.09 -6.79
C GLN A 77 4.85 -19.94 -5.27
N GLN A 78 6.03 -20.02 -4.61
CA GLN A 78 6.18 -19.70 -3.18
C GLN A 78 6.12 -18.19 -2.91
N ILE A 79 6.67 -17.38 -3.81
CA ILE A 79 6.57 -15.91 -3.75
C ILE A 79 5.15 -15.46 -4.13
N GLU A 80 4.57 -16.04 -5.18
CA GLU A 80 3.18 -15.79 -5.59
C GLU A 80 2.18 -16.15 -4.48
N LYS A 81 2.35 -17.32 -3.83
CA LYS A 81 1.54 -17.74 -2.69
C LYS A 81 1.68 -16.77 -1.50
N ALA A 82 2.89 -16.30 -1.22
CA ALA A 82 3.13 -15.35 -0.14
C ALA A 82 2.41 -14.00 -0.36
N ALA A 83 2.38 -13.48 -1.59
CA ALA A 83 1.56 -12.32 -1.94
C ALA A 83 0.05 -12.63 -1.79
N ALA A 84 -0.39 -13.76 -2.35
CA ALA A 84 -1.80 -14.17 -2.35
C ALA A 84 -2.37 -14.50 -0.95
N VAL A 85 -1.51 -14.80 0.04
CA VAL A 85 -1.86 -14.93 1.46
C VAL A 85 -2.31 -13.58 2.05
N TRP A 86 -1.63 -12.48 1.72
CA TRP A 86 -2.01 -11.14 2.19
C TRP A 86 -3.21 -10.56 1.43
N GLU A 87 -3.31 -10.80 0.12
CA GLU A 87 -4.48 -10.43 -0.71
C GLU A 87 -5.80 -11.04 -0.17
N ALA A 88 -5.72 -12.26 0.35
CA ALA A 88 -6.86 -12.95 0.96
C ALA A 88 -7.26 -12.44 2.35
N ALA A 89 -6.44 -11.60 2.99
CA ALA A 89 -6.65 -11.12 4.36
C ALA A 89 -7.12 -9.66 4.47
N ALA A 90 -6.93 -8.85 3.42
CA ALA A 90 -7.18 -7.41 3.43
C ALA A 90 -7.84 -6.89 2.15
N ASP A 91 -8.28 -5.63 2.17
CA ASP A 91 -8.79 -4.91 0.99
C ASP A 91 -7.63 -4.41 0.10
N ILE A 92 -6.81 -5.35 -0.41
CA ILE A 92 -5.66 -5.10 -1.30
C ILE A 92 -5.67 -6.12 -2.44
N ASN A 93 -5.21 -5.77 -3.64
CA ASN A 93 -4.89 -6.76 -4.67
C ASN A 93 -3.41 -6.69 -5.04
N LEU A 94 -2.75 -7.85 -5.14
CA LEU A 94 -1.33 -8.02 -5.40
C LEU A 94 -1.13 -8.68 -6.76
N VAL A 95 -0.30 -8.09 -7.62
CA VAL A 95 -0.18 -8.45 -9.03
C VAL A 95 1.27 -8.62 -9.44
N GLN A 96 1.68 -9.81 -9.88
CA GLN A 96 3.01 -9.97 -10.46
C GLN A 96 3.11 -9.31 -11.84
N VAL A 97 4.17 -8.54 -12.06
CA VAL A 97 4.51 -7.90 -13.34
C VAL A 97 5.94 -8.22 -13.77
N ALA A 98 6.29 -7.86 -15.01
CA ALA A 98 7.65 -7.97 -15.53
C ALA A 98 8.59 -6.90 -14.94
N ASP A 99 9.90 -7.07 -15.13
CA ASP A 99 10.93 -6.15 -14.64
C ASP A 99 12.02 -5.96 -15.71
N ASP A 100 12.30 -4.70 -16.06
CA ASP A 100 13.32 -4.32 -17.06
C ASP A 100 14.77 -4.55 -16.60
N GLY A 101 15.00 -4.98 -15.35
CA GLY A 101 16.34 -5.20 -14.79
C GLY A 101 17.13 -3.92 -14.47
N LEU A 102 16.42 -2.78 -14.39
CA LEU A 102 17.03 -1.50 -14.03
C LEU A 102 17.52 -1.52 -12.57
N PRO A 103 18.63 -0.83 -12.23
CA PRO A 103 19.15 -0.77 -10.87
C PRO A 103 18.08 -0.39 -9.83
N ILE A 104 18.22 -0.91 -8.61
CA ILE A 104 17.37 -0.56 -7.46
C ILE A 104 17.50 0.96 -7.18
N GLY A 105 16.38 1.61 -6.86
CA GLY A 105 16.31 3.07 -6.71
C GLY A 105 16.47 3.87 -8.01
N THR A 106 16.24 3.27 -9.18
CA THR A 106 16.18 4.00 -10.47
C THR A 106 14.95 4.90 -10.51
N ALA A 107 15.17 6.21 -10.47
CA ALA A 107 14.11 7.23 -10.48
C ALA A 107 12.95 6.93 -11.48
N GLY A 108 11.73 7.13 -11.00
CA GLY A 108 10.48 6.73 -11.65
C GLY A 108 9.26 7.18 -10.86
N ASP A 109 8.14 6.52 -11.11
CA ASP A 109 6.94 6.63 -10.28
C ASP A 109 7.08 5.66 -9.09
N GLN A 110 6.72 6.11 -7.88
CA GLN A 110 6.78 5.34 -6.64
C GLN A 110 5.77 4.19 -6.64
N GLN A 111 4.61 4.39 -7.25
CA GLN A 111 3.63 3.34 -7.52
C GLN A 111 3.20 3.46 -8.99
N GLY A 112 2.91 2.34 -9.67
CA GLY A 112 2.42 2.27 -11.03
C GLY A 112 3.46 2.48 -12.14
N ASP A 113 4.76 2.35 -11.85
CA ASP A 113 5.82 2.50 -12.87
C ASP A 113 5.71 1.40 -13.95
N PRO A 114 5.77 1.73 -15.26
CA PRO A 114 5.59 0.73 -16.32
C PRO A 114 6.79 -0.21 -16.54
N ARG A 115 7.91 -0.05 -15.81
CA ARG A 115 9.19 -0.76 -16.05
C ARG A 115 9.48 -1.90 -15.06
N PHE A 116 8.78 -1.93 -13.93
CA PHE A 116 8.98 -2.87 -12.83
C PHE A 116 7.77 -2.84 -11.88
N GLY A 117 7.69 -3.77 -10.92
CA GLY A 117 6.66 -3.75 -9.89
C GLY A 117 6.92 -2.66 -8.85
N ASP A 118 5.86 -2.29 -8.12
CA ASP A 118 5.93 -1.38 -6.96
C ASP A 118 6.82 -1.98 -5.84
N ILE A 119 6.78 -3.31 -5.69
CA ILE A 119 7.65 -4.11 -4.82
C ILE A 119 8.57 -4.97 -5.69
N ARG A 120 9.87 -4.68 -5.71
CA ARG A 120 10.83 -5.44 -6.52
C ARG A 120 11.59 -6.44 -5.65
N ILE A 121 11.63 -7.69 -6.11
CA ILE A 121 12.09 -8.84 -5.34
C ILE A 121 13.39 -9.37 -5.94
N GLY A 122 14.46 -9.37 -5.14
CA GLY A 122 15.80 -9.79 -5.54
C GLY A 122 16.55 -10.53 -4.45
N GLY A 123 17.85 -10.72 -4.63
CA GLY A 123 18.67 -11.38 -3.63
C GLY A 123 20.16 -11.31 -3.92
N MET A 124 20.93 -11.22 -2.84
CA MET A 124 22.38 -11.05 -2.82
C MET A 124 22.96 -11.65 -1.54
N ALA A 125 24.28 -11.81 -1.45
CA ALA A 125 24.92 -12.34 -0.24
C ALA A 125 24.84 -11.32 0.92
N GLN A 126 24.35 -11.77 2.08
CA GLN A 126 24.20 -10.98 3.30
C GLN A 126 24.83 -11.72 4.50
N SER A 127 24.81 -11.11 5.68
CA SER A 127 25.40 -11.70 6.89
C SER A 127 24.79 -13.05 7.27
N GLY A 128 25.57 -13.92 7.94
CA GLY A 128 25.19 -15.31 8.21
C GLY A 128 24.05 -15.51 9.23
N GLY A 129 23.59 -14.44 9.88
CA GLY A 129 22.44 -14.43 10.81
C GLY A 129 21.29 -13.56 10.30
N GLN A 130 21.16 -13.45 8.97
CA GLN A 130 20.10 -12.71 8.29
C GLN A 130 19.52 -13.57 7.16
N LEU A 131 18.19 -13.56 7.03
CA LEU A 131 17.45 -14.31 6.02
C LEU A 131 17.05 -13.41 4.85
N ALA A 132 16.58 -12.20 5.12
CA ALA A 132 16.30 -11.20 4.09
C ALA A 132 16.32 -9.77 4.69
N PHE A 133 16.05 -8.77 3.87
CA PHE A 133 15.59 -7.46 4.31
C PHE A 133 14.56 -6.90 3.34
N THR A 134 13.70 -6.02 3.86
CA THR A 134 12.68 -5.32 3.08
C THR A 134 12.71 -3.83 3.39
N PHE A 135 12.68 -3.00 2.35
CA PHE A 135 12.49 -1.57 2.53
C PHE A 135 11.02 -1.26 2.89
N VAL A 136 10.81 -0.35 3.83
CA VAL A 136 9.46 0.08 4.24
C VAL A 136 8.70 0.72 3.05
N PRO A 137 7.37 0.54 2.91
CA PRO A 137 6.57 1.23 1.90
C PRO A 137 6.52 2.77 2.06
N PRO A 138 5.84 3.48 1.14
CA PRO A 138 5.60 4.91 1.25
C PRO A 138 4.82 5.31 2.52
N PRO A 139 4.94 6.55 3.02
CA PRO A 139 5.82 7.63 2.57
C PRO A 139 7.20 7.64 3.27
N GLN A 140 7.51 6.65 4.12
CA GLN A 140 8.80 6.54 4.82
C GLN A 140 9.94 6.53 3.80
N ASN A 141 9.83 5.65 2.81
CA ASN A 141 10.66 5.64 1.61
C ASN A 141 9.87 6.27 0.46
N GLY A 142 10.40 7.35 -0.12
CA GLY A 142 9.74 8.15 -1.14
C GLY A 142 10.01 7.69 -2.59
N GLY A 143 11.04 6.86 -2.77
CA GLY A 143 11.54 6.41 -4.07
C GLY A 143 10.88 5.15 -4.63
N THR A 144 11.52 4.62 -5.67
CA THR A 144 11.19 3.37 -6.38
C THR A 144 11.92 2.14 -5.81
N ASP A 145 12.42 2.27 -4.58
CA ASP A 145 13.02 1.25 -3.73
C ASP A 145 12.17 1.00 -2.47
N ALA A 146 11.03 1.69 -2.33
CA ALA A 146 10.08 1.49 -1.24
C ALA A 146 9.38 0.13 -1.40
N GLY A 147 9.36 -0.71 -0.36
CA GLY A 147 8.78 -2.05 -0.42
C GLY A 147 9.69 -3.14 -1.00
N ASP A 148 10.80 -2.82 -1.67
CA ASP A 148 11.67 -3.83 -2.30
C ASP A 148 12.22 -4.86 -1.29
N ILE A 149 12.21 -6.13 -1.69
CA ILE A 149 12.53 -7.32 -0.87
C ILE A 149 13.83 -7.97 -1.37
N PHE A 150 14.78 -8.23 -0.47
CA PHE A 150 16.08 -8.82 -0.79
C PHE A 150 16.41 -10.04 0.08
N PHE A 151 16.30 -11.23 -0.50
CA PHE A 151 16.68 -12.49 0.15
C PHE A 151 18.21 -12.65 0.23
N ASN A 152 18.69 -13.26 1.32
CA ASN A 152 20.09 -13.62 1.47
C ASN A 152 20.42 -14.87 0.62
N THR A 153 21.14 -14.69 -0.48
CA THR A 153 21.50 -15.79 -1.38
C THR A 153 22.68 -16.64 -0.89
N SER A 154 23.18 -16.38 0.31
CA SER A 154 24.07 -17.30 1.05
C SER A 154 23.30 -18.36 1.87
N GLN A 155 21.97 -18.24 2.00
CA GLN A 155 21.16 -19.19 2.76
C GLN A 155 20.74 -20.40 1.92
N LEU A 156 20.57 -21.55 2.60
CA LEU A 156 20.19 -22.82 1.97
C LEU A 156 18.66 -22.96 1.87
N TRP A 157 18.04 -22.08 1.07
CA TRP A 157 16.60 -21.99 0.84
C TRP A 157 15.93 -23.33 0.49
N GLN A 158 14.72 -23.55 0.99
CA GLN A 158 13.89 -24.72 0.71
C GLN A 158 12.50 -24.31 0.23
N THR A 159 11.83 -25.19 -0.54
CA THR A 159 10.48 -24.96 -1.09
C THR A 159 9.56 -26.16 -0.81
N ASN A 160 9.72 -26.74 0.39
CA ASN A 160 9.14 -28.03 0.77
C ASN A 160 8.68 -28.11 2.23
N GLY A 161 8.52 -26.97 2.93
CA GLY A 161 8.14 -26.96 4.34
C GLY A 161 9.22 -27.50 5.28
N THR A 162 10.49 -27.13 5.07
CA THR A 162 11.60 -27.44 5.98
C THR A 162 12.45 -26.19 6.26
N THR A 163 13.37 -26.24 7.24
CA THR A 163 14.13 -25.07 7.74
C THR A 163 14.69 -24.18 6.63
N TYR A 164 14.49 -22.87 6.76
CA TYR A 164 14.68 -21.86 5.71
C TYR A 164 13.76 -22.07 4.50
N ASP A 165 12.48 -22.31 4.81
CA ASP A 165 11.36 -22.36 3.88
C ASP A 165 11.13 -20.97 3.24
N LEU A 166 11.24 -20.89 1.91
CA LEU A 166 11.18 -19.65 1.15
C LEU A 166 9.84 -18.94 1.28
N GLU A 167 8.73 -19.69 1.30
CA GLU A 167 7.39 -19.12 1.44
C GLU A 167 7.20 -18.44 2.80
N THR A 168 7.66 -19.10 3.88
CA THR A 168 7.64 -18.53 5.23
C THR A 168 8.31 -17.17 5.30
N VAL A 169 9.47 -17.03 4.65
CA VAL A 169 10.23 -15.78 4.63
C VAL A 169 9.55 -14.76 3.72
N ALA A 170 9.09 -15.18 2.54
CA ALA A 170 8.37 -14.30 1.62
C ALA A 170 7.10 -13.70 2.25
N ILE A 171 6.35 -14.45 3.08
CA ILE A 171 5.19 -13.93 3.80
C ILE A 171 5.61 -12.82 4.78
N HIS A 172 6.67 -13.06 5.58
CA HIS A 172 7.20 -12.06 6.51
C HIS A 172 7.64 -10.77 5.79
N GLU A 173 8.44 -10.91 4.74
CA GLU A 173 8.96 -9.77 3.99
C GLU A 173 7.85 -9.03 3.21
N PHE A 174 6.85 -9.72 2.65
CA PHE A 174 5.67 -9.05 2.08
C PHE A 174 4.88 -8.27 3.13
N GLY A 175 4.79 -8.76 4.38
CA GLY A 175 4.17 -7.99 5.46
C GLY A 175 4.90 -6.68 5.73
N HIS A 176 6.25 -6.70 5.74
CA HIS A 176 7.06 -5.47 5.77
C HIS A 176 6.80 -4.56 4.57
N ALA A 177 6.79 -5.11 3.34
CA ALA A 177 6.53 -4.35 2.12
C ALA A 177 5.11 -3.75 2.06
N LEU A 178 4.17 -4.30 2.84
CA LEU A 178 2.80 -3.81 2.99
C LEU A 178 2.62 -2.84 4.18
N GLY A 179 3.60 -2.71 5.08
CA GLY A 179 3.60 -1.70 6.17
C GLY A 179 3.50 -2.27 7.59
N LEU A 180 3.59 -3.59 7.76
CA LEU A 180 3.70 -4.22 9.07
C LEU A 180 5.13 -4.12 9.58
N GLY A 181 5.31 -3.79 10.86
CA GLY A 181 6.53 -4.09 11.59
C GLY A 181 6.49 -5.51 12.17
N GLU A 182 7.51 -5.87 12.93
CA GLU A 182 7.60 -7.17 13.60
C GLU A 182 6.55 -7.32 14.71
N SER A 183 5.97 -8.52 14.83
CA SER A 183 5.13 -8.91 15.96
C SER A 183 5.96 -9.42 17.14
N ALA A 184 5.51 -9.10 18.36
CA ALA A 184 6.04 -9.68 19.60
C ALA A 184 5.49 -11.10 19.88
N ILE A 185 4.52 -11.60 19.09
CA ILE A 185 3.86 -12.88 19.31
C ILE A 185 4.62 -13.97 18.54
N ALA A 186 5.33 -14.85 19.26
CA ALA A 186 6.15 -15.94 18.70
C ALA A 186 5.38 -17.05 17.93
N THR A 187 4.11 -16.83 17.60
CA THR A 187 3.31 -17.66 16.69
C THR A 187 2.85 -16.95 15.41
N ALA A 188 3.02 -15.62 15.32
CA ALA A 188 2.73 -14.81 14.13
C ALA A 188 3.74 -15.08 13.01
N ASP A 189 3.33 -14.90 11.75
CA ASP A 189 4.23 -14.94 10.60
C ASP A 189 5.20 -13.75 10.64
N MET A 190 4.74 -12.59 11.10
CA MET A 190 5.54 -11.38 11.33
C MET A 190 6.44 -11.41 12.58
N TYR A 191 6.61 -12.53 13.27
CA TYR A 191 7.51 -12.61 14.42
C TYR A 191 8.99 -12.46 14.01
N GLY A 192 9.74 -11.56 14.66
CA GLY A 192 11.11 -11.14 14.30
C GLY A 192 12.26 -12.18 14.37
N SER A 193 11.99 -13.49 14.37
CA SER A 193 13.02 -14.52 14.17
C SER A 193 12.47 -15.83 13.60
N TYR A 194 13.23 -16.48 12.71
CA TYR A 194 12.85 -17.77 12.13
C TYR A 194 12.73 -18.86 13.21
N SER A 195 11.50 -19.30 13.43
CA SER A 195 11.11 -20.19 14.53
C SER A 195 10.47 -21.50 14.05
N GLY A 196 10.46 -21.72 12.73
CA GLY A 196 9.81 -22.83 12.05
C GLY A 196 9.14 -22.37 10.76
N VAL A 197 8.46 -23.30 10.08
CA VAL A 197 7.64 -22.98 8.89
C VAL A 197 6.36 -22.29 9.32
N ARG A 198 6.00 -21.19 8.66
CA ARG A 198 4.74 -20.45 8.84
C ARG A 198 4.24 -20.08 7.45
N GLN A 199 2.99 -20.42 7.15
CA GLN A 199 2.40 -20.30 5.80
C GLN A 199 0.91 -19.93 5.88
N ALA A 200 0.49 -19.35 7.01
CA ALA A 200 -0.92 -19.16 7.34
C ALA A 200 -1.04 -18.15 8.50
N LEU A 201 -1.33 -16.90 8.14
CA LEU A 201 -1.39 -15.74 9.03
C LEU A 201 -2.11 -16.03 10.35
N ALA A 202 -1.48 -15.65 11.47
CA ALA A 202 -2.17 -15.64 12.76
C ALA A 202 -3.19 -14.49 12.82
N SER A 203 -4.05 -14.53 13.84
CA SER A 203 -5.02 -13.45 14.10
C SER A 203 -4.36 -12.08 14.33
N ASP A 204 -3.10 -12.06 14.76
CA ASP A 204 -2.31 -10.85 14.97
C ASP A 204 -1.87 -10.24 13.63
N ASP A 205 -1.31 -11.05 12.73
CA ASP A 205 -0.95 -10.65 11.37
C ASP A 205 -2.17 -10.11 10.58
N ILE A 206 -3.31 -10.82 10.70
CA ILE A 206 -4.59 -10.42 10.07
C ILE A 206 -5.09 -9.08 10.65
N ALA A 207 -5.09 -8.91 11.98
CA ALA A 207 -5.49 -7.65 12.60
C ALA A 207 -4.53 -6.50 12.24
N GLY A 208 -3.24 -6.80 12.10
CA GLY A 208 -2.22 -5.87 11.62
C GLY A 208 -2.53 -5.35 10.22
N ILE A 209 -2.66 -6.23 9.22
CA ILE A 209 -2.87 -5.81 7.83
C ILE A 209 -4.22 -5.11 7.63
N GLN A 210 -5.27 -5.57 8.33
CA GLN A 210 -6.58 -4.93 8.31
C GLN A 210 -6.60 -3.57 9.02
N SER A 211 -5.63 -3.26 9.91
CA SER A 211 -5.49 -1.92 10.48
C SER A 211 -4.92 -0.88 9.50
N ILE A 212 -4.23 -1.33 8.43
CA ILE A 212 -3.63 -0.46 7.41
C ILE A 212 -4.57 -0.25 6.22
N TYR A 213 -5.14 -1.35 5.70
CA TYR A 213 -5.93 -1.35 4.46
C TYR A 213 -7.43 -1.62 4.68
N GLY A 214 -7.83 -2.14 5.85
CA GLY A 214 -9.18 -2.64 6.09
C GLY A 214 -9.33 -4.13 5.76
N ALA A 215 -10.40 -4.72 6.27
CA ALA A 215 -10.87 -6.03 5.83
C ALA A 215 -11.61 -5.88 4.49
N ARG A 216 -11.41 -6.84 3.58
CA ARG A 216 -12.05 -6.86 2.26
C ARG A 216 -13.58 -6.73 2.37
N PRO A 217 -14.23 -5.86 1.58
CA PRO A 217 -15.68 -5.68 1.62
C PRO A 217 -16.45 -6.99 1.36
N PRO A 218 -17.57 -7.23 2.05
CA PRO A 218 -18.43 -8.36 1.75
C PRO A 218 -19.17 -8.15 0.42
N ASP A 219 -19.56 -9.23 -0.23
CA ASP A 219 -20.46 -9.20 -1.39
C ASP A 219 -21.73 -8.36 -1.09
N THR A 220 -21.98 -7.39 -1.96
CA THR A 220 -23.18 -6.53 -1.94
C THR A 220 -24.10 -6.72 -3.16
N ALA A 221 -23.66 -7.46 -4.18
CA ALA A 221 -24.48 -7.84 -5.33
C ALA A 221 -25.42 -9.00 -4.97
N GLY A 222 -24.94 -9.98 -4.20
CA GLY A 222 -25.73 -11.10 -3.69
C GLY A 222 -26.19 -12.07 -4.76
N ASN A 223 -25.55 -12.09 -5.93
CA ASN A 223 -25.88 -12.93 -7.07
C ASN A 223 -25.46 -14.40 -6.88
N ASN A 224 -25.40 -14.88 -5.64
CA ASN A 224 -24.68 -16.10 -5.23
C ASN A 224 -25.51 -17.39 -5.45
N SER A 225 -26.39 -17.32 -6.45
CA SER A 225 -27.24 -18.39 -6.97
C SER A 225 -27.72 -17.99 -8.36
N TYR A 226 -27.89 -18.97 -9.27
CA TYR A 226 -28.51 -18.76 -10.59
C TYR A 226 -29.88 -18.06 -10.53
N THR A 227 -30.61 -18.19 -9.41
CA THR A 227 -31.91 -17.52 -9.18
C THR A 227 -31.78 -16.02 -8.89
N ARG A 228 -30.61 -15.56 -8.45
CA ARG A 228 -30.25 -14.16 -8.18
C ARG A 228 -29.27 -13.59 -9.21
N ALA A 229 -28.95 -14.33 -10.26
CA ALA A 229 -27.94 -13.98 -11.24
C ALA A 229 -28.15 -12.58 -11.85
N THR A 230 -27.10 -11.77 -11.82
CA THR A 230 -27.07 -10.39 -12.34
C THR A 230 -27.36 -10.39 -13.84
N ASP A 231 -28.30 -9.55 -14.30
CA ASP A 231 -28.67 -9.49 -15.71
C ASP A 231 -27.73 -8.56 -16.48
N ILE A 232 -26.85 -9.16 -17.28
CA ILE A 232 -25.83 -8.46 -18.08
C ILE A 232 -26.24 -8.32 -19.56
N THR A 233 -27.51 -8.64 -19.86
CA THR A 233 -28.10 -8.37 -21.18
C THR A 233 -28.10 -6.87 -21.55
N PRO A 234 -28.33 -5.91 -20.63
CA PRO A 234 -28.30 -4.48 -20.96
C PRO A 234 -26.91 -3.97 -21.39
N ASP A 235 -25.85 -4.63 -20.94
CA ASP A 235 -24.46 -4.22 -21.14
C ASP A 235 -23.86 -4.72 -22.48
N ILE A 236 -24.65 -5.41 -23.30
CA ILE A 236 -24.24 -5.88 -24.62
C ILE A 236 -24.10 -4.69 -25.57
N ASN A 237 -22.87 -4.37 -25.94
CA ASN A 237 -22.55 -3.29 -26.87
C ASN A 237 -22.90 -3.65 -28.34
N GLY A 238 -22.77 -2.67 -29.24
CA GLY A 238 -23.08 -2.83 -30.67
C GLY A 238 -22.20 -3.85 -31.44
N ALA A 239 -21.15 -4.40 -30.84
CA ALA A 239 -20.34 -5.48 -31.39
C ALA A 239 -20.73 -6.88 -30.84
N GLY A 240 -21.76 -6.96 -29.99
CA GLY A 240 -22.16 -8.20 -29.31
C GLY A 240 -21.23 -8.57 -28.14
N GLN A 241 -20.65 -7.58 -27.46
CA GLN A 241 -19.68 -7.77 -26.39
C GLN A 241 -20.14 -7.11 -25.08
N VAL A 242 -19.90 -7.77 -23.95
CA VAL A 242 -20.06 -7.25 -22.57
C VAL A 242 -18.71 -7.21 -21.89
N SER A 243 -18.41 -6.14 -21.14
CA SER A 243 -17.16 -5.97 -20.39
C SER A 243 -17.45 -5.40 -19.01
N LEU A 244 -17.26 -6.20 -17.96
CA LEU A 244 -17.54 -5.85 -16.57
C LEU A 244 -16.21 -5.78 -15.80
N PRO A 245 -15.64 -4.57 -15.60
CA PRO A 245 -14.49 -4.37 -14.72
C PRO A 245 -14.94 -4.33 -13.26
N ASN A 246 -13.97 -4.31 -12.33
CA ASN A 246 -14.17 -4.06 -10.91
C ASN A 246 -15.13 -5.07 -10.25
N LEU A 247 -14.99 -6.35 -10.59
CA LEU A 247 -15.64 -7.47 -9.90
C LEU A 247 -14.65 -8.06 -8.89
N ASP A 248 -15.13 -8.76 -7.87
CA ASP A 248 -14.27 -9.26 -6.78
C ASP A 248 -14.82 -10.56 -6.18
N ILE A 249 -13.95 -11.56 -6.02
CA ILE A 249 -14.26 -12.75 -5.22
C ILE A 249 -13.74 -12.48 -3.82
N ASN A 250 -14.62 -12.08 -2.90
CA ASN A 250 -14.20 -11.58 -1.58
C ASN A 250 -13.88 -12.67 -0.55
N THR A 251 -14.37 -13.89 -0.76
CA THR A 251 -14.05 -15.08 0.06
C THR A 251 -13.98 -16.32 -0.84
N SER A 252 -13.29 -17.39 -0.42
CA SER A 252 -13.17 -18.61 -1.23
C SER A 252 -14.48 -19.40 -1.39
N ASP A 253 -15.51 -19.05 -0.62
CA ASP A 253 -16.86 -19.59 -0.75
C ASP A 253 -17.77 -18.70 -1.64
N ASP A 254 -17.26 -17.56 -2.13
CA ASP A 254 -18.03 -16.62 -2.93
C ASP A 254 -18.17 -17.08 -4.39
N VAL A 255 -19.33 -16.78 -4.98
CA VAL A 255 -19.79 -17.35 -6.24
C VAL A 255 -20.68 -16.36 -6.98
N ASP A 256 -20.08 -15.59 -7.88
CA ASP A 256 -20.80 -14.76 -8.82
C ASP A 256 -21.65 -15.57 -9.82
N TRP A 257 -22.95 -15.27 -9.94
CA TRP A 257 -23.74 -15.67 -11.11
C TRP A 257 -24.17 -14.47 -11.96
N TYR A 258 -24.06 -14.64 -13.28
CA TYR A 258 -24.59 -13.72 -14.28
C TYR A 258 -25.56 -14.46 -15.20
N LYS A 259 -26.53 -13.74 -15.75
CA LYS A 259 -27.43 -14.21 -16.79
C LYS A 259 -27.39 -13.25 -17.98
N VAL A 260 -27.37 -13.81 -19.18
CA VAL A 260 -27.28 -13.04 -20.42
C VAL A 260 -28.23 -13.62 -21.45
N THR A 261 -28.98 -12.76 -22.12
CA THR A 261 -29.84 -13.14 -23.25
C THR A 261 -29.06 -12.97 -24.54
N ALA A 262 -28.91 -14.04 -25.32
CA ALA A 262 -28.19 -14.00 -26.58
C ALA A 262 -28.86 -13.00 -27.57
N PRO A 263 -28.09 -12.13 -28.25
CA PRO A 263 -28.65 -11.12 -29.15
C PRO A 263 -29.53 -11.70 -30.25
N THR A 264 -30.52 -10.92 -30.72
CA THR A 264 -31.58 -11.39 -31.64
C THR A 264 -31.11 -11.81 -33.04
N GLN A 265 -29.81 -11.70 -33.34
CA GLN A 265 -29.18 -12.13 -34.60
C GLN A 265 -27.98 -13.07 -34.36
N THR A 266 -27.63 -13.39 -33.11
CA THR A 266 -26.49 -14.24 -32.78
C THR A 266 -26.85 -15.71 -32.96
N VAL A 267 -26.05 -16.41 -33.76
CA VAL A 267 -26.04 -17.87 -33.88
C VAL A 267 -24.61 -18.39 -33.75
N GLY A 268 -24.44 -19.58 -33.19
CA GLY A 268 -23.14 -20.27 -33.14
C GLY A 268 -22.54 -20.32 -31.74
N THR A 269 -21.70 -19.34 -31.38
CA THR A 269 -20.82 -19.39 -30.19
C THR A 269 -20.90 -18.16 -29.30
N MET A 270 -20.62 -18.37 -28.01
CA MET A 270 -20.39 -17.32 -27.02
C MET A 270 -19.10 -17.67 -26.28
N THR A 271 -18.10 -16.81 -26.33
CA THR A 271 -16.90 -16.94 -25.51
C THR A 271 -17.07 -16.09 -24.26
N VAL A 272 -16.87 -16.69 -23.09
CA VAL A 272 -16.82 -16.02 -21.80
C VAL A 272 -15.40 -16.12 -21.27
N THR A 273 -14.86 -15.00 -20.80
CA THR A 273 -13.52 -14.92 -20.19
C THR A 273 -13.64 -14.30 -18.81
N MET A 274 -13.00 -14.94 -17.83
CA MET A 274 -12.77 -14.40 -16.50
C MET A 274 -11.27 -14.04 -16.40
N GLN A 275 -10.99 -12.75 -16.27
CA GLN A 275 -9.64 -12.21 -16.20
C GLN A 275 -9.29 -11.86 -14.75
N SER A 276 -8.23 -12.46 -14.21
CA SER A 276 -7.55 -11.98 -13.00
C SER A 276 -6.18 -11.37 -13.34
N SER A 277 -5.61 -11.71 -14.50
CA SER A 277 -4.32 -11.16 -14.94
C SER A 277 -4.32 -9.63 -15.00
N ASN A 278 -3.29 -9.03 -14.39
CA ASN A 278 -3.13 -7.61 -14.12
C ASN A 278 -4.13 -6.99 -13.13
N LEU A 279 -5.03 -7.75 -12.51
CA LEU A 279 -6.04 -7.27 -11.55
C LEU A 279 -5.80 -7.77 -10.11
N SER A 280 -5.45 -9.05 -9.93
CA SER A 280 -5.16 -9.65 -8.62
C SER A 280 -4.32 -10.94 -8.74
N SER A 281 -4.07 -11.60 -7.61
CA SER A 281 -3.54 -12.96 -7.50
C SER A 281 -4.61 -14.06 -7.55
N LEU A 282 -5.91 -13.73 -7.67
CA LEU A 282 -6.99 -14.72 -7.80
C LEU A 282 -6.68 -15.75 -8.90
N ILE A 283 -6.96 -17.03 -8.62
CA ILE A 283 -6.98 -18.11 -9.61
C ILE A 283 -8.43 -18.24 -10.10
N PRO A 284 -8.80 -17.75 -11.30
CA PRO A 284 -10.20 -17.69 -11.73
C PRO A 284 -10.77 -19.05 -12.15
N SER A 285 -12.06 -19.25 -11.92
CA SER A 285 -12.85 -20.35 -12.49
C SER A 285 -14.17 -19.85 -13.05
N VAL A 286 -14.48 -20.21 -14.30
CA VAL A 286 -15.70 -19.80 -14.99
C VAL A 286 -16.39 -20.98 -15.66
N THR A 287 -17.71 -21.09 -15.47
CA THR A 287 -18.54 -22.15 -16.05
C THR A 287 -19.79 -21.56 -16.70
N VAL A 288 -20.12 -22.01 -17.91
CA VAL A 288 -21.30 -21.57 -18.68
C VAL A 288 -22.35 -22.67 -18.70
N TYR A 289 -23.60 -22.28 -18.48
CA TYR A 289 -24.76 -23.17 -18.44
C TYR A 289 -25.86 -22.69 -19.41
N ASN A 290 -26.60 -23.62 -19.99
CA ASN A 290 -27.80 -23.30 -20.77
C ASN A 290 -28.99 -22.93 -19.85
N ALA A 291 -30.11 -22.51 -20.44
CA ALA A 291 -31.35 -22.18 -19.72
C ALA A 291 -31.93 -23.31 -18.84
N SER A 292 -31.51 -24.56 -19.06
CA SER A 292 -31.88 -25.74 -18.26
C SER A 292 -30.85 -26.09 -17.18
N LEU A 293 -29.89 -25.18 -16.91
CA LEU A 293 -28.77 -25.34 -15.98
C LEU A 293 -27.86 -26.55 -16.27
N GLN A 294 -27.79 -26.99 -17.54
CA GLN A 294 -26.79 -27.97 -17.97
C GLN A 294 -25.51 -27.24 -18.36
N VAL A 295 -24.36 -27.72 -17.89
CA VAL A 295 -23.04 -27.19 -18.26
C VAL A 295 -22.83 -27.31 -19.77
N ALA A 296 -22.52 -26.19 -20.41
CA ALA A 296 -22.12 -26.12 -21.81
C ALA A 296 -20.58 -26.03 -21.97
N GLY A 297 -19.88 -25.67 -20.90
CA GLY A 297 -18.43 -25.71 -20.79
C GLY A 297 -17.95 -25.03 -19.51
N GLY A 298 -16.69 -25.23 -19.14
CA GLY A 298 -16.03 -24.48 -18.06
C GLY A 298 -14.51 -24.45 -18.24
N SER A 299 -13.85 -23.56 -17.51
CA SER A 299 -12.40 -23.35 -17.54
C SER A 299 -11.94 -22.84 -16.17
N THR A 300 -10.77 -23.27 -15.71
CA THR A 300 -10.22 -22.95 -14.38
C THR A 300 -8.72 -22.77 -14.48
N GLY A 301 -8.19 -21.74 -13.80
CA GLY A 301 -6.77 -21.42 -13.78
C GLY A 301 -5.95 -22.44 -13.00
N THR A 302 -4.63 -22.36 -13.16
CA THR A 302 -3.64 -23.13 -12.41
C THR A 302 -2.61 -22.24 -11.72
N ASN A 303 -2.56 -20.95 -12.07
CA ASN A 303 -1.59 -19.97 -11.58
C ASN A 303 -2.31 -18.73 -11.02
N TYR A 304 -1.65 -18.03 -10.10
CA TYR A 304 -2.14 -16.77 -9.54
C TYR A 304 -2.23 -15.69 -10.63
N GLY A 305 -3.37 -14.98 -10.70
CA GLY A 305 -3.59 -13.96 -11.72
C GLY A 305 -3.71 -14.53 -13.15
N ASP A 306 -4.18 -15.77 -13.32
CA ASP A 306 -4.49 -16.33 -14.64
C ASP A 306 -5.60 -15.53 -15.38
N THR A 307 -5.79 -15.82 -16.66
CA THR A 307 -7.00 -15.46 -17.41
C THR A 307 -7.55 -16.68 -18.12
N VAL A 308 -8.82 -17.01 -17.86
CA VAL A 308 -9.46 -18.24 -18.37
C VAL A 308 -10.62 -17.93 -19.29
N SER A 309 -10.66 -18.62 -20.42
CA SER A 309 -11.75 -18.51 -21.41
C SER A 309 -12.46 -19.84 -21.59
N VAL A 310 -13.76 -19.78 -21.89
CA VAL A 310 -14.60 -20.90 -22.28
C VAL A 310 -15.51 -20.48 -23.44
N THR A 311 -15.58 -21.27 -24.50
CA THR A 311 -16.48 -21.03 -25.63
C THR A 311 -17.65 -22.02 -25.60
N ALA A 312 -18.83 -21.54 -25.24
CA ALA A 312 -20.07 -22.27 -25.40
C ALA A 312 -20.52 -22.25 -26.87
N SER A 313 -21.16 -23.32 -27.33
CA SER A 313 -21.66 -23.47 -28.70
C SER A 313 -23.14 -23.83 -28.73
N GLY A 314 -23.76 -23.69 -29.90
CA GLY A 314 -25.20 -23.89 -30.09
C GLY A 314 -26.05 -22.67 -29.72
N ILE A 315 -25.45 -21.50 -29.50
CA ILE A 315 -26.16 -20.26 -29.14
C ILE A 315 -27.26 -19.96 -30.17
N GLN A 316 -28.49 -19.72 -29.69
CA GLN A 316 -29.63 -19.28 -30.49
C GLN A 316 -30.10 -17.88 -30.09
N PRO A 317 -30.69 -17.09 -31.02
CA PRO A 317 -31.24 -15.77 -30.72
C PRO A 317 -32.27 -15.77 -29.58
N GLY A 318 -32.15 -14.83 -28.64
CA GLY A 318 -33.10 -14.68 -27.53
C GLY A 318 -33.02 -15.77 -26.45
N GLN A 319 -32.09 -16.71 -26.55
CA GLN A 319 -31.89 -17.74 -25.53
C GLN A 319 -31.15 -17.16 -24.31
N VAL A 320 -31.64 -17.48 -23.10
CA VAL A 320 -30.95 -17.16 -21.85
C VAL A 320 -29.83 -18.17 -21.58
N TRP A 321 -28.67 -17.64 -21.19
CA TRP A 321 -27.50 -18.39 -20.72
C TRP A 321 -27.10 -17.90 -19.33
N TYR A 322 -26.54 -18.79 -18.53
CA TYR A 322 -26.01 -18.47 -17.21
C TYR A 322 -24.49 -18.65 -17.19
N ILE A 323 -23.82 -17.79 -16.45
CA ILE A 323 -22.38 -17.81 -16.20
C ILE A 323 -22.20 -17.89 -14.68
N LYS A 324 -21.35 -18.79 -14.22
CA LYS A 324 -20.88 -18.87 -12.83
C LYS A 324 -19.40 -18.51 -12.84
N ALA A 325 -19.01 -17.47 -12.11
CA ALA A 325 -17.62 -17.14 -11.79
C ALA A 325 -17.37 -17.45 -10.30
N LEU A 326 -16.15 -17.88 -9.97
CA LEU A 326 -15.70 -18.15 -8.60
C LEU A 326 -14.17 -18.32 -8.57
N ALA A 327 -13.61 -18.50 -7.38
CA ALA A 327 -12.26 -19.01 -7.21
C ALA A 327 -12.10 -20.45 -7.76
N GLY A 328 -10.96 -20.72 -8.39
CA GLY A 328 -10.52 -22.06 -8.79
C GLY A 328 -9.84 -22.86 -7.67
N THR A 329 -9.59 -22.24 -6.52
CA THR A 329 -8.91 -22.82 -5.35
C THR A 329 -9.52 -22.31 -4.05
N THR A 330 -9.13 -22.92 -2.92
CA THR A 330 -9.48 -22.48 -1.57
C THR A 330 -8.21 -22.06 -0.83
N GLY A 331 -8.25 -20.98 -0.05
CA GLY A 331 -7.07 -20.39 0.58
C GLY A 331 -6.38 -19.35 -0.33
N PRO A 332 -5.03 -19.30 -0.40
CA PRO A 332 -4.31 -18.33 -1.23
C PRO A 332 -4.70 -18.42 -2.70
N GLY A 333 -4.94 -17.27 -3.33
CA GLY A 333 -5.48 -17.19 -4.70
C GLY A 333 -6.94 -17.61 -4.83
N GLY A 334 -7.64 -17.84 -3.70
CA GLY A 334 -9.07 -18.08 -3.62
C GLY A 334 -9.90 -16.82 -3.34
N VAL A 335 -9.27 -15.65 -3.37
CA VAL A 335 -9.82 -14.31 -3.13
C VAL A 335 -9.14 -13.36 -4.12
N GLY A 336 -9.79 -12.27 -4.53
CA GLY A 336 -9.16 -11.19 -5.31
C GLY A 336 -10.05 -10.61 -6.42
N ALA A 337 -9.63 -9.45 -6.94
CA ALA A 337 -10.32 -8.74 -8.01
C ALA A 337 -10.25 -9.47 -9.36
N TYR A 338 -11.31 -9.35 -10.16
CA TYR A 338 -11.37 -9.88 -11.50
C TYR A 338 -12.23 -9.00 -12.43
N GLY A 339 -12.34 -9.40 -13.69
CA GLY A 339 -13.34 -8.85 -14.60
C GLY A 339 -13.89 -9.89 -15.57
N LEU A 340 -15.14 -9.68 -15.99
CA LEU A 340 -15.88 -10.60 -16.86
C LEU A 340 -16.03 -10.01 -18.28
N LEU A 341 -15.65 -10.80 -19.28
CA LEU A 341 -15.82 -10.48 -20.69
C LEU A 341 -16.73 -11.53 -21.34
N VAL A 342 -17.75 -11.11 -22.10
CA VAL A 342 -18.63 -11.99 -22.87
C VAL A 342 -18.66 -11.53 -24.31
N ASN A 343 -18.31 -12.42 -25.25
CA ASN A 343 -18.25 -12.12 -26.68
C ASN A 343 -19.16 -13.08 -27.48
N PHE A 344 -20.20 -12.52 -28.08
CA PHE A 344 -21.09 -13.21 -29.02
C PHE A 344 -20.67 -13.05 -30.50
N GLY A 345 -19.60 -12.29 -30.76
CA GLY A 345 -19.10 -11.99 -32.10
C GLY A 345 -17.80 -12.71 -32.45
N SER A 346 -17.38 -12.56 -33.71
CA SER A 346 -16.06 -13.02 -34.21
C SER A 346 -14.96 -11.96 -34.09
N SER A 347 -15.31 -10.72 -33.75
CA SER A 347 -14.35 -9.65 -33.49
C SER A 347 -13.60 -9.93 -32.19
N PRO A 348 -12.28 -9.66 -32.12
CA PRO A 348 -11.55 -9.65 -30.85
C PRO A 348 -12.23 -8.72 -29.84
N GLN A 349 -12.12 -9.07 -28.56
CA GLN A 349 -12.51 -8.21 -27.44
C GLN A 349 -11.25 -7.82 -26.68
N SER A 350 -11.14 -6.54 -26.31
CA SER A 350 -10.04 -6.06 -25.49
C SER A 350 -10.09 -6.68 -24.09
N ALA A 351 -8.92 -6.97 -23.52
CA ALA A 351 -8.78 -7.26 -22.10
C ALA A 351 -9.23 -6.06 -21.25
N ILE A 352 -9.62 -6.31 -20.02
CA ILE A 352 -9.96 -5.28 -19.03
C ILE A 352 -8.68 -4.59 -18.60
N ALA A 353 -8.69 -3.25 -18.63
CA ALA A 353 -7.56 -2.44 -18.22
C ALA A 353 -7.40 -2.50 -16.68
N PRO A 354 -6.16 -2.53 -16.15
CA PRO A 354 -5.93 -2.45 -14.72
C PRO A 354 -6.34 -1.07 -14.16
N PRO A 355 -6.63 -0.98 -12.84
CA PRO A 355 -6.69 0.29 -12.12
C PRO A 355 -5.47 1.17 -12.37
N TYR A 356 -5.68 2.49 -12.46
CA TYR A 356 -4.62 3.47 -12.68
C TYR A 356 -4.02 3.88 -11.34
N THR A 357 -2.91 3.25 -10.95
CA THR A 357 -2.29 3.38 -9.62
C THR A 357 -1.02 4.25 -9.60
N VAL A 358 -0.84 5.12 -10.59
CA VAL A 358 0.40 5.90 -10.75
C VAL A 358 0.54 6.98 -9.67
N VAL A 359 1.66 6.95 -8.95
CA VAL A 359 2.07 7.94 -7.95
C VAL A 359 3.51 8.35 -8.23
N ALA A 360 3.74 9.62 -8.60
CA ALA A 360 5.10 10.13 -8.78
C ALA A 360 5.91 10.07 -7.48
N ALA A 361 7.21 9.77 -7.56
CA ALA A 361 8.08 9.65 -6.40
C ALA A 361 8.05 10.88 -5.47
N GLN A 362 8.07 10.61 -4.17
CA GLN A 362 7.97 11.60 -3.09
C GLN A 362 9.33 11.79 -2.37
N PRO A 363 9.48 12.83 -1.53
CA PRO A 363 10.61 12.90 -0.60
C PRO A 363 10.44 11.90 0.56
N ASP A 364 11.52 11.22 0.91
CA ASP A 364 11.62 10.32 2.09
C ASP A 364 11.24 11.09 3.37
N GLN A 365 10.28 10.59 4.17
CA GLN A 365 9.74 11.36 5.31
C GLN A 365 10.51 11.22 6.63
N ASP A 366 11.50 10.33 6.74
CA ASP A 366 12.46 10.29 7.85
C ASP A 366 13.90 10.60 7.38
N PRO A 367 14.45 11.79 7.68
CA PRO A 367 15.82 12.17 7.28
C PRO A 367 16.92 11.69 8.25
N THR A 368 16.57 11.03 9.38
CA THR A 368 17.54 10.53 10.38
C THR A 368 18.25 9.25 9.94
N THR A 369 17.63 8.56 8.99
CA THR A 369 18.10 7.33 8.33
C THR A 369 19.45 7.53 7.65
N SER A 370 20.27 6.47 7.58
CA SER A 370 21.55 6.58 6.86
C SER A 370 21.35 6.63 5.35
N LEU A 371 22.34 7.18 4.65
CA LEU A 371 22.56 6.85 3.24
C LEU A 371 22.74 5.33 3.09
N MET A 372 22.68 4.80 1.85
CA MET A 372 23.15 3.44 1.50
C MET A 372 24.69 3.29 1.63
N ARG A 373 25.26 3.74 2.76
CA ARG A 373 26.69 3.76 3.14
C ARG A 373 26.92 3.63 4.66
N THR A 374 25.92 3.30 5.47
CA THR A 374 26.15 2.83 6.86
C THR A 374 25.29 1.62 7.26
N GLY A 375 24.84 0.85 6.27
CA GLY A 375 25.02 -0.60 6.37
C GLY A 375 26.50 -0.92 6.11
N GLY A 376 27.09 -1.82 6.90
CA GLY A 376 28.52 -2.14 6.81
C GLY A 376 28.81 -3.25 5.81
N MET A 377 29.85 -3.08 4.99
CA MET A 377 30.51 -4.20 4.32
C MET A 377 31.56 -4.77 5.27
N ILE A 378 31.27 -5.91 5.91
CA ILE A 378 32.27 -6.69 6.63
C ILE A 378 32.50 -8.02 5.89
N ASN A 379 33.73 -8.25 5.42
CA ASN A 379 34.12 -9.44 4.66
C ASN A 379 33.16 -9.75 3.49
N GLU A 380 32.83 -8.74 2.69
CA GLU A 380 31.93 -8.82 1.52
C GLU A 380 30.45 -9.15 1.83
N GLN A 381 30.08 -9.29 3.11
CA GLN A 381 28.68 -9.38 3.55
C GLN A 381 28.13 -8.00 3.88
N PHE A 382 26.92 -7.72 3.39
CA PHE A 382 26.11 -6.58 3.84
C PHE A 382 25.60 -6.82 5.27
N THR A 383 25.70 -5.78 6.10
CA THR A 383 25.07 -5.71 7.44
C THR A 383 24.20 -4.46 7.54
N PRO A 384 22.86 -4.58 7.62
CA PRO A 384 21.99 -3.44 7.89
C PRO A 384 22.17 -2.93 9.33
N HIS A 385 21.81 -1.68 9.57
CA HIS A 385 21.87 -1.08 10.91
C HIS A 385 20.68 -1.53 11.76
N GLN A 386 20.81 -2.66 12.46
CA GLN A 386 19.81 -3.13 13.41
C GLN A 386 19.58 -2.09 14.52
N ASN A 387 18.39 -1.49 14.55
CA ASN A 387 17.94 -0.62 15.64
C ASN A 387 17.51 -1.44 16.87
N HIS A 388 18.42 -2.26 17.41
CA HIS A 388 18.26 -2.89 18.72
C HIS A 388 18.41 -1.88 19.87
N GLN A 389 17.53 -0.87 19.90
CA GLN A 389 17.21 -0.18 21.14
C GLN A 389 16.29 -1.07 21.97
N ASN A 390 16.90 -1.95 22.76
CA ASN A 390 16.20 -2.77 23.75
C ASN A 390 15.27 -1.90 24.60
N ASN A 391 13.99 -2.27 24.67
CA ASN A 391 12.98 -1.59 25.47
C ASN A 391 13.15 -1.91 26.98
N GLN A 392 14.29 -1.51 27.54
CA GLN A 392 14.65 -1.68 28.96
C GLN A 392 14.82 -0.34 29.70
N ASN A 393 14.78 0.80 28.98
CA ASN A 393 14.94 2.15 29.56
C ASN A 393 13.65 2.99 29.46
N ALA A 394 12.47 2.37 29.43
CA ALA A 394 11.18 3.06 29.33
C ALA A 394 10.88 4.01 30.51
N ASP A 395 11.49 3.78 31.68
CA ASP A 395 11.24 4.54 32.91
C ASP A 395 11.89 5.95 32.92
N ASP A 396 12.94 6.20 32.14
CA ASP A 396 13.64 7.50 32.09
C ASP A 396 12.94 8.55 31.19
N ALA A 397 11.87 8.16 30.48
CA ALA A 397 11.19 9.01 29.50
C ALA A 397 10.17 9.99 30.10
N ILE A 398 9.96 10.01 31.43
CA ILE A 398 9.00 10.91 32.09
C ILE A 398 9.60 12.32 32.31
N GLY A 399 9.71 13.07 31.20
CA GLY A 399 9.52 14.52 31.15
C GLY A 399 10.32 15.43 32.09
N ARG A 400 11.62 15.64 31.82
CA ARG A 400 12.31 16.88 32.23
C ARG A 400 12.17 17.97 31.17
N ILE A 401 11.12 18.78 31.28
CA ILE A 401 10.94 19.99 30.47
C ILE A 401 12.07 20.98 30.78
N THR A 402 13.07 21.06 29.90
CA THR A 402 14.11 22.08 29.98
C THR A 402 13.60 23.35 29.31
N ASN A 403 13.10 24.27 30.12
CA ASN A 403 12.48 25.50 29.62
C ASN A 403 13.55 26.44 29.02
N GLY A 404 13.40 26.80 27.74
CA GLY A 404 14.36 27.65 27.03
C GLY A 404 14.35 29.09 27.56
N SER A 405 15.52 29.64 27.89
CA SER A 405 15.64 31.01 28.42
C SER A 405 15.40 32.06 27.33
N LEU A 406 14.18 32.62 27.30
CA LEU A 406 13.87 33.81 26.50
C LEU A 406 14.43 35.06 27.22
N THR A 407 15.55 35.60 26.76
CA THR A 407 16.10 36.85 27.30
C THR A 407 15.34 38.05 26.78
N GLY A 408 14.34 38.55 27.53
CA GLY A 408 13.51 39.64 27.02
C GLY A 408 12.41 40.20 27.93
N TYR A 409 12.65 40.38 29.23
CA TYR A 409 12.12 41.48 30.08
C TYR A 409 12.77 41.36 31.47
N GLY A 410 12.99 42.47 32.16
CA GLY A 410 13.61 42.46 33.48
C GLY A 410 12.59 42.45 34.62
N ASP A 411 12.95 41.84 35.74
CA ASP A 411 13.08 42.60 36.99
C ASP A 411 14.01 41.86 37.99
N ALA A 412 14.55 42.59 38.96
CA ALA A 412 15.59 42.09 39.85
C ALA A 412 15.02 41.54 41.17
N HIS A 413 15.60 40.44 41.66
CA HIS A 413 15.70 40.18 43.11
C HIS A 413 16.90 39.29 43.43
N SER A 414 17.69 39.67 44.44
CA SER A 414 18.92 38.97 44.83
C SER A 414 18.76 38.10 46.06
N VAL A 415 19.06 36.80 45.93
CA VAL A 415 19.62 35.93 46.98
C VAL A 415 20.49 34.88 46.25
N GLY A 416 21.69 34.49 46.66
CA GLY A 416 22.50 34.96 47.78
C GLY A 416 23.09 33.81 48.60
N ASP A 417 24.13 33.13 48.09
CA ASP A 417 24.89 32.12 48.82
C ASP A 417 26.40 32.24 48.49
N PRO A 418 27.36 31.99 49.42
CA PRO A 418 28.73 32.49 49.29
C PRO A 418 29.81 31.40 49.09
N SER A 419 31.07 31.83 49.24
CA SER A 419 32.33 31.05 49.33
C SER A 419 33.01 30.62 48.01
N GLY A 420 34.17 31.22 47.76
CA GLY A 420 35.25 30.65 46.95
C GLY A 420 36.35 30.07 47.87
N PRO A 421 37.68 30.18 47.58
CA PRO A 421 38.30 31.12 46.64
C PRO A 421 39.37 30.56 45.67
N SER A 422 39.49 31.25 44.52
CA SER A 422 40.73 31.66 43.82
C SER A 422 41.88 30.68 43.54
N ARG A 423 42.32 30.66 42.26
CA ARG A 423 43.74 30.86 41.91
C ARG A 423 43.93 31.58 40.56
N ASP A 424 44.68 32.67 40.64
CA ASP A 424 45.30 33.52 39.59
C ASP A 424 46.23 32.72 38.63
N VAL A 425 46.69 33.11 37.42
CA VAL A 425 46.86 34.39 36.63
C VAL A 425 46.78 34.02 35.11
N GLY A 426 46.50 34.82 34.06
CA GLY A 426 46.16 36.24 33.86
C GLY A 426 47.09 36.99 32.83
N LYS A 427 46.54 37.77 31.87
CA LYS A 427 47.12 38.91 31.07
C LYS A 427 46.76 38.96 29.55
N GLY A 428 46.53 40.19 29.03
CA GLY A 428 46.61 40.58 27.59
C GLY A 428 45.29 41.07 26.97
N ARG A 429 44.84 42.34 27.06
CA ARG A 429 45.32 43.68 26.56
C ARG A 429 45.07 43.99 25.06
N GLY A 430 44.29 45.07 24.82
CA GLY A 430 43.95 45.72 23.52
C GLY A 430 42.42 45.96 23.44
N ALA A 431 41.82 47.16 23.48
CA ALA A 431 42.08 48.49 22.87
C ALA A 431 41.75 48.54 21.35
N SER A 432 40.99 49.51 20.80
CA SER A 432 40.28 50.67 21.41
C SER A 432 39.32 51.36 20.39
N GLU A 433 38.34 52.15 20.88
CA GLU A 433 37.71 53.33 20.21
C GLU A 433 36.87 53.14 18.90
N SER A 434 35.95 54.04 18.49
CA SER A 434 35.17 55.12 19.17
C SER A 434 34.02 55.68 18.29
N HIS A 435 33.18 56.57 18.87
CA HIS A 435 32.12 57.44 18.30
C HIS A 435 30.77 56.77 17.90
N ASP A 436 29.56 57.11 18.42
CA ASP A 436 28.89 58.35 18.94
C ASP A 436 28.06 59.08 17.83
N PRO A 437 26.95 59.85 18.09
CA PRO A 437 25.61 59.35 17.75
C PRO A 437 24.69 60.38 17.02
N GLY A 438 23.40 60.05 16.81
CA GLY A 438 22.40 61.02 16.34
C GLY A 438 20.95 60.49 16.24
N SER A 439 20.01 61.21 16.83
CA SER A 439 18.53 61.08 16.67
C SER A 439 17.97 62.51 16.45
N PRO A 440 16.65 62.84 16.57
CA PRO A 440 15.40 62.05 16.58
C PRO A 440 14.30 62.65 15.64
N HIS A 441 13.01 62.35 15.90
CA HIS A 441 11.77 63.05 15.47
C HIS A 441 11.26 62.90 14.01
N GLN A 442 9.97 63.15 13.69
CA GLN A 442 8.67 62.76 14.32
C GLN A 442 7.49 63.27 13.45
N GLN A 443 6.36 62.53 13.40
CA GLN A 443 4.99 63.05 13.08
C GLN A 443 4.79 63.68 11.65
N GLU A 444 3.59 63.91 11.09
CA GLU A 444 2.22 63.43 11.32
C GLU A 444 1.40 63.54 9.99
N GLY A 445 0.22 62.93 9.90
CA GLY A 445 -0.67 63.08 8.73
C GLY A 445 -1.93 62.19 8.75
N ILE A 446 -3.06 62.75 9.22
CA ILE A 446 -4.31 62.02 9.52
C ILE A 446 -5.43 62.36 8.47
N PRO A 447 -6.74 62.02 8.61
CA PRO A 447 -7.42 60.96 7.85
C PRO A 447 -8.55 61.42 6.90
N ALA A 448 -9.23 60.45 6.26
CA ALA A 448 -10.67 60.58 5.98
C ALA A 448 -11.47 59.25 6.11
N ASN A 449 -12.56 59.35 6.89
CA ASN A 449 -13.74 58.48 7.04
C ASN A 449 -14.51 58.20 5.71
N SER A 450 -15.49 57.28 5.59
CA SER A 450 -15.97 56.13 6.40
C SER A 450 -17.21 55.47 5.74
N GLN A 451 -17.55 54.21 6.11
CA GLN A 451 -18.89 53.56 5.93
C GLN A 451 -19.36 53.32 4.46
N ALA A 452 -20.37 52.50 4.11
CA ALA A 452 -20.98 51.26 4.68
C ALA A 452 -22.07 50.75 3.67
N ALA A 453 -22.63 49.53 3.70
CA ALA A 453 -22.20 48.17 4.10
C ALA A 453 -23.33 47.15 3.76
N ARG A 454 -23.03 45.83 3.69
CA ARG A 454 -23.95 44.68 3.50
C ARG A 454 -24.57 44.54 2.08
N SER A 455 -25.16 43.42 1.64
CA SER A 455 -24.99 41.95 1.79
C SER A 455 -26.26 41.25 1.25
N ALA A 456 -26.14 40.37 0.25
CA ALA A 456 -27.16 39.40 -0.19
C ALA A 456 -26.43 38.32 -1.02
N THR A 457 -26.48 37.01 -0.71
CA THR A 457 -27.60 36.05 -0.78
C THR A 457 -27.93 35.60 -2.20
N ALA A 458 -27.81 34.29 -2.47
CA ALA A 458 -28.05 33.64 -3.76
C ALA A 458 -29.26 32.70 -3.72
N THR A 459 -29.93 32.46 -4.86
CA THR A 459 -30.96 31.41 -5.00
C THR A 459 -31.06 30.90 -6.45
N LEU A 460 -30.62 29.66 -6.64
CA LEU A 460 -31.08 28.57 -7.52
C LEU A 460 -32.23 28.81 -8.54
N VAL A 461 -32.10 28.26 -9.78
CA VAL A 461 -33.02 27.27 -10.45
C VAL A 461 -32.90 27.20 -12.00
N HIS A 462 -32.64 25.97 -12.51
CA HIS A 462 -32.89 25.30 -13.83
C HIS A 462 -32.80 25.94 -15.25
N HIS A 463 -32.13 25.16 -16.13
CA HIS A 463 -32.37 24.84 -17.57
C HIS A 463 -32.71 25.91 -18.63
N HIS A 464 -31.85 26.03 -19.65
CA HIS A 464 -32.10 25.37 -20.96
C HIS A 464 -30.81 25.20 -21.80
N LEU A 465 -30.88 24.41 -22.87
CA LEU A 465 -29.79 24.25 -23.86
C LEU A 465 -29.75 25.43 -24.85
N GLY A 466 -28.55 25.87 -25.25
CA GLY A 466 -28.33 26.95 -26.21
C GLY A 466 -26.99 26.85 -26.93
N ILE A 467 -26.94 27.28 -28.19
CA ILE A 467 -25.77 27.23 -29.08
C ILE A 467 -24.77 28.36 -28.67
N PRO A 468 -23.44 28.13 -28.68
CA PRO A 468 -22.45 29.12 -28.27
C PRO A 468 -22.46 30.39 -29.12
N SER A 469 -22.10 31.52 -28.49
CA SER A 469 -22.15 32.84 -29.11
C SER A 469 -20.88 33.19 -29.89
N ARG A 470 -20.94 34.25 -30.70
CA ARG A 470 -19.82 34.65 -31.59
C ARG A 470 -18.54 35.10 -30.87
N GLU A 471 -18.57 35.38 -29.56
CA GLU A 471 -17.35 35.72 -28.80
C GLU A 471 -16.53 34.48 -28.39
N GLU A 472 -17.13 33.30 -28.38
CA GLU A 472 -16.46 32.06 -27.94
C GLU A 472 -15.55 31.49 -29.05
N VAL A 473 -15.98 31.60 -30.31
CA VAL A 473 -15.16 31.27 -31.50
C VAL A 473 -13.90 32.13 -31.57
N ALA A 474 -13.96 33.40 -31.13
CA ALA A 474 -12.85 34.34 -31.17
C ALA A 474 -11.71 33.99 -30.20
N ARG A 475 -11.97 33.19 -29.14
CA ARG A 475 -10.94 32.77 -28.18
C ARG A 475 -10.14 31.55 -28.63
N LEU A 476 -10.74 30.65 -29.41
CA LEU A 476 -10.04 29.46 -29.93
C LEU A 476 -9.01 29.81 -31.01
N GLN A 477 -9.31 30.78 -31.88
CA GLN A 477 -8.37 31.21 -32.94
C GLN A 477 -7.13 31.97 -32.43
N ALA A 478 -7.07 32.31 -31.14
CA ALA A 478 -5.92 32.98 -30.52
C ALA A 478 -4.84 32.01 -30.00
N VAL A 479 -5.16 30.72 -29.81
CA VAL A 479 -4.25 29.74 -29.18
C VAL A 479 -3.33 29.08 -30.21
N ASP A 480 -3.86 28.66 -31.36
CA ASP A 480 -3.07 27.97 -32.40
C ASP A 480 -1.95 28.85 -33.00
N ALA A 481 -2.13 30.17 -32.99
CA ALA A 481 -1.12 31.13 -33.46
C ALA A 481 0.18 31.13 -32.62
N ALA A 482 0.13 30.68 -31.35
CA ALA A 482 1.29 30.66 -30.47
C ALA A 482 2.22 29.46 -30.70
N LEU A 483 1.68 28.32 -31.12
CA LEU A 483 2.42 27.05 -31.27
C LEU A 483 3.19 26.92 -32.59
N ALA A 484 2.87 27.72 -33.60
CA ALA A 484 3.49 27.65 -34.94
C ALA A 484 4.88 28.32 -35.06
N SER A 485 5.38 29.00 -34.01
CA SER A 485 6.52 29.95 -34.14
C SER A 485 7.88 29.44 -33.63
N ARG A 486 8.03 28.16 -33.27
CA ARG A 486 9.28 27.60 -32.68
C ARG A 486 9.75 26.26 -33.25
N ARG A 487 9.63 26.04 -34.56
CA ARG A 487 10.35 24.97 -35.31
C ARG A 487 10.81 25.50 -36.67
N SER A 488 11.97 25.02 -37.16
CA SER A 488 12.78 25.57 -38.29
C SER A 488 13.30 27.00 -38.03
N ASP A 489 14.57 27.37 -38.27
CA ASP A 489 15.49 26.92 -39.32
C ASP A 489 16.91 26.48 -38.88
N ARG A 490 17.71 26.06 -39.87
CA ARG A 490 19.13 25.62 -39.87
C ARG A 490 19.96 26.59 -40.78
N PRO A 491 21.31 26.47 -41.05
CA PRO A 491 22.22 25.32 -40.87
C PRO A 491 23.72 25.58 -40.46
N LEU A 492 24.47 24.48 -40.28
CA LEU A 492 25.91 24.23 -40.59
C LEU A 492 27.09 24.96 -39.87
N ALA A 493 27.69 24.21 -38.92
CA ALA A 493 29.12 23.83 -38.85
C ALA A 493 30.29 24.84 -38.75
N MET A 494 31.01 24.80 -37.61
CA MET A 494 32.49 24.88 -37.55
C MET A 494 33.06 24.21 -36.28
N SER A 495 34.38 24.01 -36.21
CA SER A 495 35.07 23.05 -35.31
C SER A 495 35.25 23.48 -33.85
N PRO A 496 35.35 22.53 -32.89
CA PRO A 496 35.72 22.80 -31.49
C PRO A 496 37.25 22.73 -31.24
N SER A 497 37.70 23.42 -30.18
CA SER A 497 38.97 23.15 -29.48
C SER A 497 38.80 23.52 -27.99
N PRO A 498 39.59 22.91 -27.08
CA PRO A 498 39.04 22.50 -25.79
C PRO A 498 39.20 23.52 -24.65
N SER A 499 38.17 23.61 -23.80
CA SER A 499 38.24 24.22 -22.47
C SER A 499 37.88 23.22 -21.37
N ARG A 500 38.80 23.13 -20.41
CA ARG A 500 38.90 22.26 -19.23
C ARG A 500 37.58 21.99 -18.47
N PRO A 501 37.32 20.76 -17.97
CA PRO A 501 36.08 20.44 -17.26
C PRO A 501 36.02 21.10 -15.87
N GLN A 502 34.83 21.57 -15.49
CA GLN A 502 34.46 21.72 -14.08
C GLN A 502 34.15 20.33 -13.50
N ARG A 503 34.41 20.14 -12.20
CA ARG A 503 33.95 18.95 -11.48
C ARG A 503 32.45 19.10 -11.23
N GLY A 504 31.65 18.13 -11.66
CA GLY A 504 30.30 17.97 -11.13
C GLY A 504 30.38 17.35 -9.74
N ASP A 505 29.60 17.88 -8.79
CA ASP A 505 29.32 17.18 -7.54
C ASP A 505 28.47 15.92 -7.84
N PRO A 506 28.64 14.82 -7.08
CA PRO A 506 27.81 13.63 -7.26
C PRO A 506 26.35 13.92 -6.90
N PRO A 507 25.37 13.19 -7.47
CA PRO A 507 23.96 13.32 -7.10
C PRO A 507 23.77 13.04 -5.61
N ARG A 508 22.82 13.76 -4.99
CA ARG A 508 22.45 13.55 -3.59
C ARG A 508 21.77 12.19 -3.45
N GLY A 509 22.31 11.32 -2.61
CA GLY A 509 21.71 10.00 -2.36
C GLY A 509 20.45 10.09 -1.50
N HIS A 510 19.46 9.28 -1.85
CA HIS A 510 18.28 8.98 -1.02
C HIS A 510 18.66 8.18 0.24
N ARG A 511 17.72 8.06 1.18
CA ARG A 511 17.95 7.45 2.50
C ARG A 511 16.75 6.60 2.92
N SER A 512 16.90 5.28 2.81
CA SER A 512 15.77 4.34 2.88
C SER A 512 15.81 3.49 4.16
N ILE A 513 14.66 3.29 4.81
CA ILE A 513 14.48 2.39 5.98
C ILE A 513 14.29 0.96 5.50
N ALA A 514 15.08 0.02 6.03
CA ALA A 514 14.89 -1.42 5.85
C ALA A 514 14.75 -2.15 7.19
N HIS A 515 13.82 -3.12 7.25
CA HIS A 515 13.77 -4.15 8.29
C HIS A 515 14.58 -5.37 7.85
N ALA A 516 15.16 -6.13 8.80
CA ALA A 516 16.12 -7.18 8.51
C ALA A 516 15.89 -8.41 9.40
N TRP A 517 15.37 -9.49 8.81
CA TRP A 517 14.92 -10.66 9.53
C TRP A 517 16.01 -11.73 9.72
N ALA A 518 15.93 -12.51 10.81
CA ALA A 518 17.01 -13.34 11.36
C ALA A 518 16.66 -14.82 11.56
#